data_AF-A0A966CKE7-F1
#
_entry.id   AF-A0A966CKE7-F1
#
_cell.length_a   1.000
_cell.length_b   1.000
_cell.length_c   1.000
_cell.angle_alpha   90.00
_cell.angle_beta   90.00
_cell.angle_gamma   90.00
#
_symmetry.space_group_name_H-M   'P 1'
#
loop_
_entity.id
_entity.type
_entity.pdbx_description
1 polymer ?
#
loop_
_entity_poly.entity_id
_entity_poly.type
_entity_poly.pdbx_seq_one_letter_code
_entity_poly.pdbx_strand_id
1 'polypeptide(L)'
;MNDTDMQLRLVRALQHPQWYPHAAKNIRVIETHISWVVLAGEFAYKIKKAVDLGFLDYTKLAARKQYCAEEIRLNRRTAPELYLDVVALGGAPDAPVFGSEPAFEYAVRMRRFAQDELFDRLLARDELSPCHID
;
A
#
# COMPACT_ATOMS: atom_id res chain seq x y z
N MET A 1 -11.55 -1.98 18.26
CA MET A 1 -11.93 -1.67 16.86
C MET A 1 -11.11 -2.59 15.99
N ASN A 2 -11.70 -3.32 15.05
CA ASN A 2 -10.98 -4.32 14.25
C ASN A 2 -10.12 -3.60 13.19
N ASP A 3 -8.86 -4.01 13.00
CA ASP A 3 -7.94 -3.45 11.99
C ASP A 3 -8.56 -3.42 10.59
N THR A 4 -9.38 -4.43 10.26
CA THR A 4 -10.10 -4.49 8.98
C THR A 4 -11.02 -3.27 8.78
N ASP A 5 -11.77 -2.88 9.83
CA ASP A 5 -12.68 -1.73 9.75
C ASP A 5 -11.89 -0.40 9.64
N MET A 6 -10.77 -0.29 10.36
CA MET A 6 -9.87 0.86 10.24
C MET A 6 -9.31 0.98 8.82
N GLN A 7 -8.89 -0.13 8.21
CA GLN A 7 -8.38 -0.13 6.84
C GLN A 7 -9.46 0.23 5.82
N LEU A 8 -10.70 -0.25 6.00
CA LEU A 8 -11.81 0.14 5.12
C LEU A 8 -12.13 1.63 5.20
N ARG A 9 -12.12 2.21 6.42
CA ARG A 9 -12.27 3.66 6.61
C ARG A 9 -11.13 4.44 5.95
N LEU A 10 -9.89 3.98 6.13
CA LEU A 10 -8.72 4.55 5.48
C LEU A 10 -8.86 4.55 3.96
N VAL A 11 -9.16 3.40 3.36
CA VAL A 11 -9.30 3.27 1.91
C VAL A 11 -10.45 4.12 1.36
N ARG A 12 -11.53 4.28 2.12
CA ARG A 12 -12.60 5.24 1.78
C ARG A 12 -12.12 6.68 1.84
N ALA A 13 -11.41 7.08 2.89
CA ALA A 13 -10.86 8.43 3.01
C ALA A 13 -9.91 8.74 1.85
N LEU A 14 -9.00 7.81 1.53
CA LEU A 14 -8.03 7.94 0.44
C LEU A 14 -8.66 8.01 -0.96
N GLN A 15 -9.97 7.83 -1.12
CA GLN A 15 -10.65 8.15 -2.39
C GLN A 15 -10.83 9.65 -2.61
N HIS A 16 -10.56 10.48 -1.60
CA HIS A 16 -10.72 11.93 -1.66
C HIS A 16 -9.37 12.66 -1.75
N PRO A 17 -9.21 13.59 -2.70
CA PRO A 17 -7.92 14.23 -2.99
C PRO A 17 -7.39 15.11 -1.85
N GLN A 18 -8.27 15.61 -0.97
CA GLN A 18 -7.93 16.50 0.14
C GLN A 18 -6.96 15.90 1.17
N TRP A 19 -6.84 14.57 1.22
CA TRP A 19 -6.00 13.89 2.20
C TRP A 19 -4.56 13.66 1.70
N TYR A 20 -4.29 13.97 0.44
CA TYR A 20 -2.96 13.79 -0.15
C TYR A 20 -2.11 15.05 0.00
N PRO A 21 -0.81 14.91 0.28
CA PRO A 21 0.12 16.05 0.34
C PRO A 21 0.54 16.55 -1.07
N HIS A 22 -0.04 16.00 -2.13
CA HIS A 22 0.25 16.34 -3.53
C HIS A 22 -1.06 16.41 -4.33
N ALA A 23 -0.99 16.90 -5.56
CA ALA A 23 -2.14 16.91 -6.47
C ALA A 23 -2.56 15.46 -6.80
N ALA A 24 -3.59 14.96 -6.11
CA ALA A 24 -4.18 13.65 -6.37
C ALA A 24 -5.33 13.79 -7.38
N LYS A 25 -5.10 13.33 -8.61
CA LYS A 25 -6.10 13.28 -9.68
C LYS A 25 -6.39 11.83 -10.07
N ASN A 26 -7.55 11.55 -10.68
CA ASN A 26 -7.91 10.22 -11.20
C ASN A 26 -7.71 9.11 -10.16
N ILE A 27 -8.25 9.33 -8.96
CA ILE A 27 -8.07 8.40 -7.84
C ILE A 27 -8.82 7.10 -8.13
N ARG A 28 -8.15 5.96 -7.99
CA ARG A 28 -8.73 4.63 -8.16
C ARG A 28 -8.19 3.70 -7.10
N VAL A 29 -9.07 2.88 -6.53
CA VAL A 29 -8.67 1.79 -5.63
C VAL A 29 -8.70 0.48 -6.40
N ILE A 30 -7.63 -0.28 -6.30
CA ILE A 30 -7.52 -1.66 -6.77
C ILE A 30 -7.37 -2.54 -5.53
N GLU A 31 -8.22 -3.55 -5.44
CA GLU A 31 -8.16 -4.54 -4.37
C GLU A 31 -7.47 -5.80 -4.89
N THR A 32 -6.47 -6.29 -4.16
CA THR A 32 -5.88 -7.62 -4.37
C THR A 32 -6.23 -8.53 -3.19
N HIS A 33 -5.80 -9.79 -3.23
CA HIS A 33 -6.04 -10.72 -2.12
C HIS A 33 -5.46 -10.23 -0.79
N ILE A 34 -4.28 -9.61 -0.79
CA ILE A 34 -3.54 -9.22 0.42
C ILE A 34 -3.27 -7.72 0.55
N SER A 35 -3.74 -6.89 -0.38
CA SER A 35 -3.45 -5.45 -0.36
C SER A 35 -4.57 -4.63 -0.98
N TRP A 36 -4.60 -3.36 -0.60
CA TRP A 36 -5.28 -2.28 -1.31
C TRP A 36 -4.23 -1.45 -2.02
N VAL A 37 -4.49 -1.06 -3.25
CA VAL A 37 -3.61 -0.17 -4.02
C VAL A 37 -4.38 1.04 -4.46
N VAL A 38 -4.01 2.20 -3.94
CA VAL A 38 -4.66 3.47 -4.25
C VAL A 38 -3.79 4.23 -5.24
N LEU A 39 -4.29 4.36 -6.47
CA LEU A 39 -3.71 5.21 -7.50
C LEU A 39 -4.18 6.65 -7.23
N ALA A 40 -3.25 7.61 -7.16
CA ALA A 40 -3.55 9.00 -6.84
C ALA A 40 -2.57 9.94 -7.58
N GLY A 41 -3.02 10.53 -8.69
CA GLY A 41 -2.18 11.37 -9.54
C GLY A 41 -0.98 10.60 -10.08
N GLU A 42 0.21 11.11 -9.81
CA GLU A 42 1.50 10.51 -10.21
C GLU A 42 2.00 9.40 -9.28
N PHE A 43 1.26 9.10 -8.21
CA PHE A 43 1.68 8.13 -7.20
C PHE A 43 0.70 6.96 -7.08
N ALA A 44 1.20 5.86 -6.54
CA ALA A 44 0.42 4.72 -6.09
C ALA A 44 0.82 4.38 -4.65
N TYR A 45 -0.16 3.98 -3.84
CA TYR A 45 0.01 3.64 -2.44
C TYR A 45 -0.51 2.25 -2.18
N LYS A 46 0.39 1.32 -1.81
CA LYS A 46 0.02 -0.07 -1.49
C LYS A 46 -0.06 -0.25 0.02
N ILE A 47 -1.24 -0.62 0.50
CA ILE A 47 -1.57 -0.87 1.91
C ILE A 47 -1.81 -2.37 2.08
N LYS A 48 -1.08 -3.01 2.98
CA LYS A 48 -1.22 -4.46 3.25
C LYS A 48 -2.44 -4.70 4.11
N LYS A 49 -3.32 -5.62 3.69
CA LYS A 49 -4.51 -5.98 4.46
C LYS A 49 -4.12 -6.64 5.79
N ALA A 50 -4.83 -6.32 6.86
CA ALA A 50 -4.63 -6.93 8.18
C ALA A 50 -5.22 -8.35 8.21
N VAL A 51 -4.53 -9.29 7.56
CA VAL A 51 -4.95 -10.69 7.40
C VAL A 51 -3.85 -11.64 7.88
N ASP A 52 -4.26 -12.84 8.26
CA ASP A 52 -3.39 -13.99 8.48
C ASP A 52 -3.80 -15.10 7.50
N LEU A 53 -2.88 -15.51 6.64
CA LEU A 53 -3.07 -16.57 5.65
C LEU A 53 -2.33 -17.87 6.01
N GLY A 54 -1.81 -17.98 7.23
CA GLY A 54 -1.06 -19.13 7.73
C GLY A 54 0.41 -19.17 7.28
N PHE A 55 0.72 -18.69 6.06
CA PHE A 55 2.09 -18.47 5.57
C PHE A 55 2.50 -16.99 5.59
N LEU A 56 1.56 -16.09 5.89
CA LEU A 56 1.74 -14.65 5.87
C LEU A 56 0.87 -14.01 6.95
N ASP A 57 1.49 -13.34 7.92
CA ASP A 57 0.80 -12.65 9.01
C ASP A 57 1.03 -11.14 8.92
N TYR A 58 -0.02 -10.41 8.52
CA TYR A 58 -0.09 -8.95 8.46
C TYR A 58 -1.02 -8.38 9.54
N THR A 59 -1.41 -9.16 10.55
CA THR A 59 -2.33 -8.71 11.61
C THR A 59 -1.71 -7.63 12.49
N LYS A 60 -0.39 -7.65 12.67
CA LYS A 60 0.33 -6.65 13.48
C LYS A 60 0.79 -5.48 12.62
N LEU A 61 0.54 -4.25 13.10
CA LEU A 61 1.03 -3.03 12.46
C LEU A 61 2.56 -3.03 12.26
N ALA A 62 3.31 -3.53 13.24
CA ALA A 62 4.76 -3.65 13.14
C ALA A 62 5.19 -4.61 12.00
N ALA A 63 4.46 -5.72 11.81
CA ALA A 63 4.71 -6.62 10.68
C ALA A 63 4.43 -5.90 9.35
N ARG A 64 3.29 -5.20 9.23
CA ARG A 64 2.98 -4.42 8.01
C ARG A 64 4.07 -3.41 7.68
N LYS A 65 4.60 -2.68 8.68
CA LYS A 65 5.77 -1.79 8.51
C LYS A 65 7.00 -2.52 7.96
N GLN A 66 7.36 -3.64 8.59
CA GLN A 66 8.52 -4.45 8.19
C GLN A 66 8.38 -4.96 6.75
N TYR A 67 7.22 -5.52 6.40
CA TYR A 67 6.98 -6.01 5.05
C TYR A 67 6.93 -4.90 4.00
N CYS A 68 6.49 -3.68 4.35
CA CYS A 68 6.61 -2.52 3.44
C CYS A 68 8.08 -2.19 3.17
N ALA A 69 8.92 -2.20 4.21
CA ALA A 69 10.36 -1.94 4.06
C ALA A 69 11.05 -3.03 3.23
N GLU A 70 10.72 -4.30 3.46
CA GLU A 70 11.25 -5.43 2.69
C GLU A 70 10.82 -5.38 1.22
N GLU A 71 9.56 -5.04 0.95
CA GLU A 71 9.07 -4.87 -0.43
C GLU A 71 9.88 -3.82 -1.19
N ILE A 72 10.16 -2.67 -0.57
CA ILE A 72 11.00 -1.64 -1.17
C ILE A 72 12.43 -2.13 -1.36
N ARG A 73 13.02 -2.76 -0.33
CA ARG A 73 14.40 -3.28 -0.38
C ARG A 73 14.59 -4.28 -1.52
N LEU A 74 13.61 -5.17 -1.72
CA LEU A 74 13.63 -6.19 -2.76
C LEU A 74 13.38 -5.57 -4.14
N ASN A 75 12.30 -4.79 -4.30
CA ASN A 75 11.88 -4.32 -5.61
C ASN A 75 12.72 -3.15 -6.14
N ARG A 76 13.39 -2.38 -5.27
CA ARG A 76 14.35 -1.36 -5.75
C ARG A 76 15.56 -1.95 -6.48
N ARG A 77 15.85 -3.24 -6.29
CA ARG A 77 16.93 -3.92 -7.04
C ARG A 77 16.61 -4.01 -8.53
N THR A 78 15.32 -4.08 -8.88
CA THR A 78 14.84 -4.24 -10.25
C THR A 78 14.14 -2.98 -10.79
N ALA A 79 13.56 -2.16 -9.92
CA ALA A 79 12.81 -0.95 -10.27
C ALA A 79 13.05 0.18 -9.24
N PRO A 80 14.28 0.70 -9.12
CA PRO A 80 14.65 1.68 -8.08
C PRO A 80 13.85 2.99 -8.15
N GLU A 81 13.50 3.45 -9.36
CA GLU A 81 12.75 4.69 -9.56
C GLU A 81 11.25 4.53 -9.27
N LEU A 82 10.76 3.29 -9.27
CA LEU A 82 9.36 2.98 -9.06
C LEU A 82 9.01 2.96 -7.56
N TYR A 83 9.86 2.36 -6.73
CA TYR A 83 9.62 2.16 -5.29
C TYR A 83 10.27 3.26 -4.46
N LEU A 84 9.46 4.18 -3.93
CA LEU A 84 9.93 5.46 -3.40
C LEU A 84 10.23 5.44 -1.90
N ASP A 85 9.31 5.03 -1.04
CA ASP A 85 9.52 4.94 0.41
C ASP A 85 8.34 4.27 1.13
N VAL A 86 8.54 3.95 2.41
CA VAL A 86 7.47 3.58 3.33
C VAL A 86 6.91 4.85 3.93
N VAL A 87 5.59 5.01 3.85
CA VAL A 87 4.87 6.15 4.39
C VAL A 87 4.08 5.73 5.62
N ALA A 88 4.26 6.46 6.73
CA ALA A 88 3.42 6.37 7.91
C ALA A 88 2.08 7.09 7.67
N LEU A 89 0.98 6.49 8.09
CA LEU A 89 -0.36 7.08 8.06
C LEU A 89 -0.83 7.22 9.51
N GLY A 90 -0.79 8.45 10.01
CA GLY A 90 -1.29 8.82 11.33
C GLY A 90 -2.60 9.61 11.26
N GLY A 91 -3.02 10.18 12.38
CA GLY A 91 -4.32 10.86 12.48
C GLY A 91 -5.47 9.87 12.70
N ALA A 92 -6.63 10.14 12.10
CA ALA A 92 -7.78 9.25 12.16
C ALA A 92 -7.97 8.50 10.83
N PRO A 93 -8.52 7.27 10.82
CA PRO A 93 -8.74 6.53 9.57
C PRO A 93 -9.58 7.27 8.52
N ASP A 94 -10.51 8.12 8.94
CA ASP A 94 -11.34 8.97 8.07
C ASP A 94 -10.72 10.34 7.74
N ALA A 95 -9.62 10.69 8.40
CA ALA A 95 -8.86 11.91 8.19
C ALA A 95 -7.36 11.60 8.29
N PRO A 96 -6.81 10.80 7.35
CA PRO A 96 -5.44 10.33 7.45
C PRO A 96 -4.45 11.47 7.17
N VAL A 97 -3.34 11.45 7.90
CA VAL A 97 -2.22 12.38 7.72
C VAL A 97 -0.97 11.61 7.32
N PHE A 98 -0.49 11.90 6.11
CA PHE A 98 0.71 11.29 5.54
C PHE A 98 1.96 11.76 6.27
N GLY A 99 2.83 10.81 6.62
CA GLY A 99 4.08 11.08 7.34
C GLY A 99 3.89 11.42 8.82
N SER A 100 2.68 11.23 9.38
CA SER A 100 2.39 11.52 10.78
C SER A 100 2.58 10.29 11.68
N GLU A 101 3.12 10.53 12.87
CA GLU A 101 3.20 9.56 13.96
C GLU A 101 2.32 10.04 15.16
N PRO A 102 1.77 9.14 15.99
CA PRO A 102 1.82 7.69 15.86
C PRO A 102 1.03 7.22 14.63
N ALA A 103 1.65 6.35 13.84
CA ALA A 103 1.01 5.73 12.70
C ALA A 103 -0.02 4.70 13.17
N PHE A 104 -1.18 4.67 12.53
CA PHE A 104 -2.12 3.57 12.63
C PHE A 104 -2.02 2.62 11.44
N GLU A 105 -1.36 3.02 10.35
CA GLU A 105 -1.10 2.18 9.19
C GLU A 105 0.18 2.61 8.45
N TYR A 106 0.72 1.72 7.62
CA TYR A 106 1.83 2.00 6.71
C TYR A 106 1.47 1.67 5.26
N ALA A 107 2.05 2.41 4.33
CA ALA A 107 1.91 2.16 2.90
C ALA A 107 3.27 2.20 2.19
N VAL A 108 3.42 1.39 1.15
CA VAL A 108 4.50 1.56 0.16
C VAL A 108 4.06 2.63 -0.83
N ARG A 109 4.84 3.72 -0.92
CA ARG A 109 4.64 4.75 -1.95
C ARG A 109 5.46 4.41 -3.18
N MET A 110 4.80 4.47 -4.33
CA MET A 110 5.38 4.17 -5.64
C MET A 110 5.05 5.28 -6.63
N ARG A 111 5.85 5.41 -7.69
CA ARG A 111 5.42 6.17 -8.88
C ARG A 111 4.30 5.41 -9.59
N ARG A 112 3.30 6.11 -10.08
CA ARG A 112 2.31 5.54 -10.99
C ARG A 112 2.94 5.44 -12.39
N PHE A 113 2.82 4.28 -13.04
CA PHE A 113 3.19 4.15 -14.45
C PHE A 113 2.03 4.58 -15.36
N ALA A 114 2.35 5.19 -16.49
CA ALA A 114 1.35 5.68 -17.47
C ALA A 114 0.65 4.56 -18.25
N GLN A 115 1.21 3.33 -18.25
CA GLN A 115 0.52 2.15 -18.76
C GLN A 115 -0.27 1.52 -17.61
N ASP A 116 -1.54 1.92 -17.47
CA ASP A 116 -2.47 1.30 -16.53
C ASP A 116 -2.48 -0.25 -16.68
N GLU A 117 -2.21 -0.79 -17.88
CA GLU A 117 -2.07 -2.24 -18.13
C GLU A 117 -0.82 -2.91 -17.53
N LEU A 118 0.31 -2.19 -17.43
CA LEU A 118 1.54 -2.79 -16.89
C LEU A 118 1.43 -2.91 -15.36
N PHE A 119 0.73 -1.96 -14.73
CA PHE A 119 0.45 -1.99 -13.31
C PHE A 119 -0.54 -3.10 -12.96
N ASP A 120 -1.60 -3.30 -13.75
CA ASP A 120 -2.49 -4.46 -13.61
C ASP A 120 -1.72 -5.78 -13.76
N ARG A 121 -0.77 -5.88 -14.70
CA ARG A 121 0.11 -7.06 -14.86
C ARG A 121 1.12 -7.25 -13.71
N LEU A 122 1.62 -6.17 -13.12
CA LEU A 122 2.52 -6.22 -11.97
C LEU A 122 1.78 -6.57 -10.68
N LEU A 123 0.54 -6.11 -10.51
CA LEU A 123 -0.34 -6.53 -9.42
C LEU A 123 -0.78 -7.99 -9.56
N ALA A 124 -1.00 -8.47 -10.79
CA ALA A 124 -1.22 -9.89 -11.03
C ALA A 124 0.02 -10.75 -10.66
N ARG A 125 1.24 -10.19 -10.77
CA ARG A 125 2.48 -10.86 -10.36
C ARG A 125 2.70 -10.94 -8.85
N ASP A 126 1.91 -10.24 -8.03
CA ASP A 126 1.86 -10.48 -6.58
C ASP A 126 1.16 -11.81 -6.22
N GLU A 127 0.78 -12.65 -7.19
CA GLU A 127 0.63 -14.10 -7.01
C GLU A 127 2.01 -14.77 -6.80
N LEU A 128 2.75 -14.31 -5.80
CA LEU A 128 3.86 -15.08 -5.24
C LEU A 128 3.26 -16.23 -4.44
N SER A 129 2.92 -17.29 -5.17
CA SER A 129 2.86 -18.64 -4.63
C SER A 129 4.21 -18.95 -3.95
N PRO A 130 4.24 -19.64 -2.79
CA PRO A 130 5.48 -20.00 -2.10
C PRO A 130 6.40 -21.00 -2.83
N CYS A 131 6.33 -21.12 -4.16
CA CYS A 131 6.92 -22.26 -4.86
C CYS A 131 8.34 -22.07 -5.40
N HIS A 132 9.01 -20.92 -5.24
CA HIS A 132 10.37 -20.75 -5.75
C HIS A 132 11.38 -20.60 -4.61
N ILE A 133 11.58 -21.71 -3.87
CA ILE A 133 12.83 -21.99 -3.17
C ILE A 133 13.37 -23.26 -3.81
N ASP A 134 14.37 -23.11 -4.67
CA ASP A 134 15.41 -24.11 -4.93
C ASP A 134 16.73 -23.54 -4.41
#